data_AF-A0A9X2WNZ9-F1
#
_entry.id   AF-A0A9X2WNZ9-F1
#
_cell.length_a   1.000
_cell.length_b   1.000
_cell.length_c   1.000
_cell.angle_alpha   90.00
_cell.angle_beta   90.00
_cell.angle_gamma   90.00
#
_symmetry.space_group_name_H-M   'P 1'
#
loop_
_entity.id
_entity.type
_entity.pdbx_description
1 polymer ?
#
loop_
_entity_poly.entity_id
_entity_poly.type
_entity_poly.pdbx_seq_one_letter_code
_entity_poly.pdbx_strand_id
1 'polypeptide(L)'
;MGILNDDVPTTSIQVESRAEAKFSRSTIAHIETSKEQLVNTRKSMLDDMSKGQFTTPQDALDAIMELQSIQGNLDKLSDKIKNNTTSSFSPSDVATMREMKSNGTTEAKIAELFDTNQTKVNRLLNK
;
A
#
# COMPACT_ATOMS: atom_id res chain seq x y z
N MET A 1 -26.26 -22.50 62.15
CA MET A 1 -25.61 -22.74 60.85
C MET A 1 -25.96 -21.57 59.94
N GLY A 2 -24.99 -20.73 59.60
CA GLY A 2 -25.13 -19.69 58.58
C GLY A 2 -23.82 -19.68 57.82
N ILE A 3 -23.83 -20.19 56.59
CA ILE A 3 -22.65 -20.27 55.73
C ILE A 3 -22.40 -18.88 55.16
N LEU A 4 -21.20 -18.38 55.38
CA LEU A 4 -20.63 -17.19 54.75
C LEU A 4 -20.61 -17.40 53.23
N ASN A 5 -21.35 -16.59 52.49
CA ASN A 5 -21.12 -16.46 51.06
C ASN A 5 -19.98 -15.46 50.87
N ASP A 6 -18.81 -15.98 50.52
CA ASP A 6 -17.67 -15.21 50.06
C ASP A 6 -18.04 -14.52 48.75
N ASP A 7 -18.21 -13.20 48.80
CA ASP A 7 -18.22 -12.34 47.62
C ASP A 7 -16.82 -12.36 46.99
N VAL A 8 -16.63 -13.25 46.01
CA VAL A 8 -15.44 -13.24 45.16
C VAL A 8 -15.54 -12.01 44.25
N PRO A 9 -14.64 -11.03 44.34
CA PRO A 9 -14.63 -9.93 43.39
C PRO A 9 -14.26 -10.50 42.03
N THR A 10 -15.25 -10.55 41.14
CA THR A 10 -15.04 -10.93 39.75
C THR A 10 -14.17 -9.86 39.13
N THR A 11 -12.87 -10.12 39.06
CA THR A 11 -11.90 -9.25 38.40
C THR A 11 -12.24 -9.25 36.92
N SER A 12 -12.91 -8.21 36.45
CA SER A 12 -13.13 -7.97 35.03
C SER A 12 -11.77 -7.86 34.35
N ILE A 13 -11.35 -8.92 33.67
CA ILE A 13 -10.18 -8.93 32.81
C ILE A 13 -10.47 -7.91 31.70
N GLN A 14 -9.91 -6.71 31.82
CA GLN A 14 -9.80 -5.79 30.70
C GLN A 14 -8.90 -6.48 29.68
N VAL A 15 -9.53 -7.11 28.68
CA VAL A 15 -8.86 -7.51 27.46
C VAL A 15 -8.43 -6.20 26.80
N GLU A 16 -7.19 -5.79 27.05
CA GLU A 16 -6.54 -4.75 26.26
C GLU A 16 -6.63 -5.20 24.80
N SER A 17 -7.57 -4.62 24.05
CA SER A 17 -7.58 -4.76 22.61
C SER A 17 -6.28 -4.14 22.13
N ARG A 18 -5.27 -4.97 21.83
CA ARG A 18 -4.10 -4.51 21.09
C ARG A 18 -4.65 -3.98 19.77
N ALA A 19 -4.77 -2.67 19.65
CA ALA A 19 -5.16 -2.04 18.41
C ALA A 19 -4.13 -2.47 17.36
N GLU A 20 -4.55 -3.30 16.40
CA GLU A 20 -3.73 -3.60 15.25
C GLU A 20 -3.37 -2.26 14.59
N ALA A 21 -2.07 -2.00 14.39
CA ALA A 21 -1.64 -0.79 13.70
C ALA A 21 -2.30 -0.76 12.31
N LYS A 22 -3.20 0.20 12.10
CA LYS A 22 -3.84 0.37 10.79
C LYS A 22 -3.03 1.34 9.94
N PHE A 23 -2.74 0.95 8.70
CA PHE A 23 -2.04 1.79 7.73
C PHE A 23 -3.00 2.77 7.05
N SER A 24 -2.47 3.89 6.58
CA SER A 24 -3.26 4.83 5.77
C SER A 24 -3.39 4.33 4.33
N ARG A 25 -4.37 4.87 3.59
CA ARG A 25 -4.56 4.50 2.18
C ARG A 25 -3.42 5.02 1.31
N SER A 26 -2.76 6.12 1.70
CA SER A 26 -1.52 6.60 1.06
C SER A 26 -0.41 5.56 1.13
N THR A 27 -0.28 4.81 2.23
CA THR A 27 0.74 3.75 2.31
C THR A 27 0.54 2.72 1.19
N ILE A 28 -0.70 2.28 0.94
CA ILE A 28 -0.99 1.40 -0.20
C ILE A 28 -0.68 2.12 -1.52
N ALA A 29 -1.15 3.35 -1.70
CA ALA A 29 -0.97 4.10 -2.95
C ALA A 29 0.52 4.25 -3.31
N HIS A 30 1.40 4.48 -2.32
CA HIS A 30 2.84 4.51 -2.53
C HIS A 30 3.40 3.14 -2.94
N ILE A 31 2.93 2.05 -2.34
CA ILE A 31 3.36 0.69 -2.72
C ILE A 31 2.93 0.36 -4.15
N GLU A 32 1.68 0.68 -4.52
CA GLU A 32 1.19 0.47 -5.89
C GLU A 32 1.95 1.34 -6.90
N THR A 33 2.30 2.58 -6.54
CA THR A 33 3.17 3.44 -7.36
C THR A 33 4.55 2.80 -7.56
N SER A 34 5.18 2.29 -6.50
CA SER A 34 6.48 1.61 -6.59
C SER A 34 6.39 0.35 -7.47
N LYS A 35 5.30 -0.41 -7.38
CA LYS A 35 5.08 -1.59 -8.25
C LYS A 35 5.02 -1.18 -9.73
N GLU A 36 4.31 -0.11 -10.06
CA GLU A 36 4.25 0.42 -11.43
C GLU A 36 5.61 0.88 -11.93
N GLN A 37 6.38 1.56 -11.07
CA GLN A 37 7.74 1.97 -11.38
C GLN A 37 8.63 0.75 -11.68
N LEU A 38 8.58 -0.32 -10.89
CA LEU A 38 9.35 -1.54 -11.17
C LEU A 38 8.95 -2.19 -12.51
N VAL A 39 7.65 -2.21 -12.83
CA VAL A 39 7.17 -2.72 -14.12
C VAL A 39 7.71 -1.88 -15.28
N ASN A 40 7.70 -0.56 -15.14
CA ASN A 40 8.22 0.36 -16.16
C ASN A 40 9.75 0.22 -16.31
N THR A 41 10.49 0.13 -15.21
CA THR A 41 11.93 -0.13 -15.23
C THR A 41 12.24 -1.44 -15.94
N ARG A 42 11.53 -2.53 -15.62
CA ARG A 42 11.70 -3.81 -16.31
C ARG A 42 11.43 -3.70 -17.81
N LYS A 43 10.38 -2.99 -18.22
CA LYS A 43 10.09 -2.75 -19.64
C LYS A 43 11.23 -1.99 -20.33
N SER A 44 11.77 -0.96 -19.68
CA SER A 44 12.92 -0.21 -20.20
C SER A 44 14.13 -1.12 -20.37
N MET A 45 14.46 -1.95 -19.38
CA MET A 45 15.59 -2.87 -19.48
C MET A 45 15.40 -3.92 -20.58
N LEU A 46 14.18 -4.43 -20.76
CA LEU A 46 13.88 -5.35 -21.87
C LEU A 46 14.04 -4.67 -23.23
N ASP A 47 13.61 -3.41 -23.35
CA ASP A 47 13.78 -2.61 -24.56
C ASP A 47 15.27 -2.37 -24.87
N ASP A 48 16.06 -1.96 -23.88
CA ASP A 48 17.51 -1.79 -23.98
C ASP A 48 18.22 -3.09 -24.40
N MET A 49 17.77 -4.23 -23.87
CA MET A 49 18.28 -5.55 -24.23
C MET A 49 17.93 -5.94 -25.65
N SER A 50 16.70 -5.65 -26.10
CA SER A 50 16.28 -5.88 -27.48
C SER A 50 17.07 -5.04 -28.49
N LYS A 51 17.57 -3.88 -28.05
CA LYS A 51 18.39 -2.94 -28.83
C LYS A 51 19.91 -3.20 -28.72
N GLY A 52 20.30 -4.28 -28.03
CA GLY A 52 21.71 -4.65 -27.87
C GLY A 52 22.54 -3.64 -27.08
N GLN A 53 21.93 -2.86 -26.18
CA GLN A 53 22.62 -1.85 -25.38
C GLN A 53 23.47 -2.44 -24.24
N PHE A 54 23.26 -3.72 -23.90
CA PHE A 54 24.03 -4.40 -22.87
C PHE A 54 25.24 -5.13 -23.46
N THR A 55 26.42 -4.77 -22.98
CA THR A 55 27.68 -5.48 -23.27
C THR A 55 27.70 -6.89 -22.68
N THR A 56 26.95 -7.11 -21.59
CA THR A 56 26.76 -8.40 -20.92
C THR A 56 25.28 -8.73 -20.79
N PRO A 57 24.66 -9.40 -21.79
CA PRO A 57 23.25 -9.74 -21.77
C PRO A 57 22.81 -10.57 -20.56
N GLN A 58 23.71 -11.39 -20.01
CA GLN A 58 23.43 -12.21 -18.83
C GLN A 58 23.23 -11.34 -17.58
N ASP A 59 24.06 -10.32 -17.35
CA ASP A 59 23.93 -9.43 -16.19
C ASP A 59 22.60 -8.64 -16.26
N ALA A 60 22.17 -8.28 -17.47
CA ALA A 60 20.88 -7.63 -17.69
C ALA A 60 19.70 -8.55 -17.36
N LEU A 61 19.78 -9.83 -17.76
CA LEU A 61 18.77 -10.84 -17.42
C LEU A 61 18.71 -11.09 -15.91
N ASP A 62 19.86 -11.20 -15.25
CA ASP A 62 19.94 -11.42 -13.80
C ASP A 62 19.30 -10.24 -13.05
N ALA A 63 19.57 -9.01 -13.47
CA ALA A 63 18.95 -7.81 -12.90
C ALA A 63 17.43 -7.75 -13.16
N ILE A 64 16.95 -8.18 -14.34
CA ILE A 64 15.52 -8.31 -14.64
C ILE A 64 14.84 -9.33 -13.72
N MET A 65 15.50 -10.47 -13.46
CA MET A 65 14.99 -11.48 -12.53
C MET A 65 14.95 -10.97 -11.09
N GLU A 66 15.96 -10.21 -10.67
CA GLU A 66 15.97 -9.57 -9.34
C GLU A 66 14.80 -8.58 -9.20
N LEU A 67 14.55 -7.74 -10.20
CA LEU A 67 13.38 -6.84 -10.21
C LEU A 67 12.07 -7.61 -10.10
N GLN A 68 11.95 -8.76 -10.78
CA GLN A 68 10.76 -9.60 -10.67
C GLN A 68 10.59 -10.20 -9.26
N SER A 69 11.68 -10.60 -8.61
CA SER A 69 11.67 -11.06 -7.21
C SER A 69 11.23 -9.96 -6.26
N ILE A 70 11.77 -8.75 -6.41
CA ILE A 70 11.38 -7.56 -5.62
C ILE A 70 9.90 -7.24 -5.84
N GLN A 71 9.42 -7.28 -7.08
CA GLN A 71 8.00 -7.07 -7.40
C GLN A 71 7.11 -8.07 -6.63
N GLY A 72 7.47 -9.37 -6.65
CA GLY A 72 6.72 -10.38 -5.89
C GLY A 72 6.74 -10.17 -4.38
N ASN A 73 7.81 -9.60 -3.83
CA ASN A 73 7.88 -9.22 -2.41
C ASN A 73 7.02 -7.99 -2.09
N LEU A 74 6.99 -7.00 -2.98
CA LEU A 74 6.09 -5.85 -2.84
C LEU A 74 4.62 -6.24 -2.96
N ASP A 75 4.27 -7.21 -3.81
CA ASP A 75 2.90 -7.73 -3.89
C ASP A 75 2.47 -8.32 -2.56
N LYS A 76 3.29 -9.20 -1.97
CA LYS A 76 3.03 -9.77 -0.64
C LYS A 76 2.91 -8.70 0.45
N LEU A 77 3.76 -7.66 0.38
CA LEU A 77 3.71 -6.55 1.32
C LEU A 77 2.43 -5.72 1.15
N SER A 78 2.03 -5.43 -0.10
CA SER A 78 0.78 -4.73 -0.42
C SER A 78 -0.41 -5.48 0.14
N ASP A 79 -0.49 -6.80 -0.08
CA ASP A 79 -1.59 -7.63 0.44
C ASP A 79 -1.65 -7.63 1.97
N LYS A 80 -0.49 -7.73 2.63
CA LYS A 80 -0.39 -7.66 4.10
C LYS A 80 -0.85 -6.31 4.65
N ILE A 81 -0.52 -5.21 3.97
CA ILE A 81 -0.88 -3.85 4.38
C ILE A 81 -2.35 -3.55 4.08
N LYS A 82 -2.87 -3.99 2.93
CA LYS A 82 -4.28 -3.86 2.54
C LYS A 82 -5.23 -4.43 3.60
N ASN A 83 -4.92 -5.63 4.11
CA ASN A 83 -5.70 -6.26 5.19
C ASN A 83 -5.68 -5.46 6.50
N ASN A 84 -4.70 -4.58 6.68
CA ASN A 84 -4.51 -3.75 7.86
C ASN A 84 -4.72 -2.26 7.56
N THR A 85 -5.39 -1.88 6.48
CA THR A 85 -5.58 -0.46 6.14
C THR A 85 -6.89 0.09 6.68
N THR A 86 -6.90 1.37 7.06
CA THR A 86 -8.12 2.06 7.50
C THR A 86 -9.14 2.16 6.37
N SER A 87 -10.43 1.94 6.67
CA SER A 87 -11.51 2.06 5.68
C SER A 87 -11.77 3.50 5.23
N SER A 88 -11.58 4.46 6.14
CA SER A 88 -11.78 5.90 5.91
C SER A 88 -10.53 6.58 5.34
N PHE A 89 -10.75 7.68 4.61
CA PHE A 89 -9.68 8.58 4.17
C PHE A 89 -9.29 9.51 5.31
N SER A 90 -8.00 9.55 5.61
CA SER A 90 -7.38 10.47 6.55
C SER A 90 -7.00 11.81 5.87
N PRO A 91 -6.73 12.88 6.64
CA PRO A 91 -6.25 14.14 6.07
C PRO A 91 -4.94 13.99 5.27
N SER A 92 -4.04 13.09 5.69
CA SER A 92 -2.81 12.80 4.95
C SER A 92 -3.07 12.09 3.62
N ASP A 93 -4.11 11.25 3.54
CA ASP A 93 -4.53 10.65 2.27
C ASP A 93 -4.96 11.74 1.27
N VAL A 94 -5.75 12.70 1.72
CA VAL A 94 -6.18 13.82 0.87
C VAL A 94 -5.01 14.71 0.46
N ALA A 95 -4.06 14.97 1.37
CA ALA A 95 -2.84 15.71 1.04
C ALA A 95 -2.02 14.99 -0.04
N THR A 96 -1.88 13.67 0.07
CA THR A 96 -1.18 12.83 -0.92
C THR A 96 -1.88 12.87 -2.27
N MET A 97 -3.22 12.77 -2.30
CA MET A 97 -3.99 12.91 -3.56
C MET A 97 -3.78 14.28 -4.21
N ARG A 98 -3.72 15.36 -3.42
CA ARG A 98 -3.46 16.72 -3.93
C ARG A 98 -2.07 16.82 -4.55
N GLU A 99 -1.06 16.27 -3.87
CA GLU A 99 0.31 16.22 -4.37
C GLU A 99 0.41 15.42 -5.68
N MET A 100 -0.21 14.24 -5.75
CA MET A 100 -0.26 13.44 -6.97
C MET A 100 -0.90 14.22 -8.13
N LYS A 101 -2.00 14.93 -7.86
CA LYS A 101 -2.67 15.77 -8.85
C LYS A 101 -1.78 16.94 -9.30
N SER A 102 -1.08 17.61 -8.39
CA SER A 102 -0.15 18.69 -8.76
C SER A 102 1.03 18.18 -9.59
N ASN A 103 1.44 16.92 -9.39
CA ASN A 103 2.47 16.25 -10.19
C ASN A 103 1.95 15.71 -11.53
N GLY A 104 0.70 16.02 -11.90
CA GLY A 104 0.10 15.66 -13.19
C GLY A 104 -0.59 14.29 -13.22
N THR A 105 -0.74 13.61 -12.08
CA THR A 105 -1.51 12.36 -12.00
C THR A 105 -3.00 12.66 -12.18
N THR A 106 -3.66 11.95 -13.09
CA THR A 106 -5.11 12.11 -13.34
C THR A 106 -5.92 11.61 -12.15
N GLU A 107 -7.13 12.15 -11.95
CA GLU A 107 -8.01 11.70 -10.87
C GLU A 107 -8.49 10.27 -11.05
N ALA A 108 -8.57 9.80 -12.30
CA ALA A 108 -8.82 8.38 -12.59
C ALA A 108 -7.67 7.50 -12.06
N LYS A 109 -6.42 7.92 -12.27
CA LYS A 109 -5.26 7.17 -11.77
C LYS A 109 -5.14 7.25 -10.24
N ILE A 110 -5.39 8.42 -9.66
CA ILE A 110 -5.46 8.56 -8.19
C ILE A 110 -6.55 7.64 -7.62
N ALA A 111 -7.71 7.53 -8.27
CA ALA A 111 -8.77 6.64 -7.83
C ALA A 111 -8.35 5.17 -7.86
N GLU A 112 -7.62 4.74 -8.89
CA GLU A 112 -7.03 3.40 -8.98
C GLU A 112 -6.04 3.15 -7.82
N LEU A 113 -5.08 4.05 -7.61
CA LEU A 113 -4.03 3.90 -6.59
C LEU A 113 -4.57 3.88 -5.16
N PHE A 114 -5.67 4.58 -4.90
CA PHE A 114 -6.34 4.60 -3.60
C PHE A 114 -7.48 3.58 -3.47
N ASP A 115 -7.67 2.70 -4.46
CA ASP A 115 -8.75 1.71 -4.52
C ASP A 115 -10.14 2.34 -4.27
N THR A 116 -10.48 3.33 -5.09
CA THR A 116 -11.73 4.08 -4.99
C THR A 116 -12.27 4.51 -6.36
N ASN A 117 -13.24 5.42 -6.39
CA ASN A 117 -13.77 5.97 -7.64
C ASN A 117 -13.41 7.46 -7.82
N GLN A 118 -13.32 7.87 -9.09
CA GLN A 118 -12.96 9.23 -9.49
C GLN A 118 -13.88 10.30 -8.86
N THR A 119 -15.18 10.02 -8.76
CA THR A 119 -16.14 10.93 -8.11
C THR A 119 -15.79 11.19 -6.65
N LYS A 120 -15.37 10.16 -5.90
CA LYS A 120 -14.94 10.31 -4.50
C LYS A 120 -13.65 11.10 -4.40
N VAL A 121 -12.67 10.86 -5.28
CA VAL A 121 -11.44 11.65 -5.35
C VAL A 121 -11.75 13.13 -5.59
N ASN A 122 -12.58 13.45 -6.59
CA ASN A 122 -13.00 14.82 -6.88
C ASN A 122 -13.65 15.50 -5.67
N ARG A 123 -14.54 14.79 -4.95
CA ARG A 123 -15.16 15.31 -3.72
C ARG A 123 -14.15 15.54 -2.60
N LEU A 124 -13.12 14.71 -2.47
CA LEU A 124 -12.08 14.87 -1.44
C LEU A 124 -11.14 16.04 -1.76
N LEU A 125 -10.81 16.24 -3.03
CA LEU A 125 -9.90 17.28 -3.48
C LEU A 125 -10.52 18.69 -3.47
N ASN A 126 -11.83 18.78 -3.68
CA ASN A 126 -12.58 20.06 -3.75
C ASN A 126 -13.19 20.50 -2.39
N LYS A 127 -12.91 19.77 -1.31
CA LYS A 127 -13.20 20.20 0.07
C LYS A 127 -12.06 21.04 0.61
#